data_AF-A0A941MKH6-F1
#
_entry.id   AF-A0A941MKH6-F1
#
_cell.length_a   1.000
_cell.length_b   1.000
_cell.length_c   1.000
_cell.angle_alpha   90.00
_cell.angle_beta   90.00
_cell.angle_gamma   90.00
#
_symmetry.space_group_name_H-M   'P 1'
#
loop_
_entity.id
_entity.type
_entity.pdbx_description
1 polymer ?
#
loop_
_entity_poly.entity_id
_entity_poly.type
_entity_poly.pdbx_seq_one_letter_code
_entity_poly.pdbx_strand_id
1 'polypeptide(L)'
;MAREATPEEKAVFGHDVKIDPVTNQPIEQGIGSAQQPTMQHLQARLQTLELGIRHQRDLGIDPSDELRADYIKTQNALKAFMAGAQ
;
A
#
# COMPACT_ATOMS: atom_id res chain seq x y z
N MET A 1 31.31 31.51 6.51
CA MET A 1 30.01 32.19 6.64
C MET A 1 28.97 31.29 5.98
N ALA A 2 28.21 30.52 6.77
CA ALA A 2 27.16 29.64 6.23
C ALA A 2 25.91 30.47 5.97
N ARG A 3 25.36 30.41 4.74
CA ARG A 3 24.12 31.10 4.38
C ARG A 3 22.95 30.31 4.98
N GLU A 4 22.06 30.97 5.71
CA GLU A 4 20.84 30.35 6.20
C GLU A 4 19.84 30.16 5.05
N ALA A 5 19.35 28.92 4.89
CA ALA A 5 18.37 28.55 3.88
C ALA A 5 17.03 29.27 4.09
N THR A 6 16.43 29.70 2.99
CA THR A 6 15.19 30.50 2.98
C THR A 6 13.97 29.67 3.40
N PRO A 7 12.87 30.29 3.84
CA PRO A 7 11.68 29.58 4.32
C PRO A 7 11.05 28.64 3.27
N GLU A 8 11.20 28.95 1.98
CA GLU A 8 10.69 28.13 0.87
C GLU A 8 11.45 26.80 0.74
N GLU A 9 12.76 26.79 1.04
CA GLU A 9 13.59 25.58 1.02
C GLU A 9 13.31 24.65 2.21
N LYS A 10 12.66 25.16 3.27
CA LYS A 10 12.24 24.38 4.43
C LYS A 10 10.87 23.71 4.25
N ALA A 11 10.18 23.99 3.15
CA ALA A 11 8.85 23.49 2.86
C ALA A 11 8.88 22.33 1.85
N VAL A 12 9.52 21.20 2.21
CA VAL A 12 9.14 19.90 1.65
C VAL A 12 8.58 19.06 2.79
N PHE A 13 7.28 19.23 2.97
CA PHE A 13 6.44 18.52 3.92
C PHE A 13 6.51 17.00 3.63
N GLY A 14 6.93 16.20 4.62
CA GLY A 14 6.49 14.80 4.72
C GLY A 14 7.38 13.69 4.17
N HIS A 15 8.64 13.94 3.81
CA HIS A 15 9.60 12.84 3.59
C HIS A 15 10.70 12.94 4.64
N ASP A 16 10.64 12.09 5.67
CA ASP A 16 11.76 11.85 6.60
C ASP A 16 12.94 11.27 5.81
N VAL A 17 13.74 12.13 5.18
CA VAL A 17 15.00 11.74 4.58
C VAL A 17 15.94 11.45 5.75
N LYS A 18 16.08 10.17 6.09
CA LYS A 18 17.11 9.73 7.03
C LYS A 18 18.45 9.96 6.34
N ILE A 19 19.32 10.75 6.95
CA ILE A 19 20.68 11.00 6.43
C ILE A 19 21.63 10.05 7.14
N ASP A 20 22.56 9.44 6.42
CA ASP A 20 23.60 8.61 7.01
C ASP A 20 24.59 9.52 7.76
N PRO A 21 24.78 9.34 9.08
CA PRO A 21 25.59 10.27 9.88
C PRO A 21 27.09 10.18 9.57
N VAL A 22 27.54 9.17 8.84
CA VAL A 22 28.95 8.95 8.47
C VAL A 22 29.25 9.51 7.09
N THR A 23 28.36 9.32 6.13
CA THR A 23 28.59 9.72 4.73
C THR A 23 27.86 11.00 4.33
N ASN A 24 26.94 11.48 5.18
CA ASN A 24 26.08 12.65 4.96
C ASN A 24 25.27 12.58 3.65
N GLN A 25 25.07 11.36 3.14
CA GLN A 25 24.23 11.10 1.97
C GLN A 25 22.80 10.78 2.42
N PRO A 26 21.80 11.10 1.59
CA PRO A 26 20.45 10.58 1.78
C PRO A 26 20.52 9.06 1.86
N ILE A 27 20.07 8.50 2.99
CA ILE A 27 19.76 7.08 3.04
C ILE A 27 18.54 6.97 2.15
N GLU A 28 18.71 6.36 0.97
CA GLU A 28 17.56 5.83 0.26
C GLU A 28 16.76 5.04 1.29
N GLN A 29 15.56 5.51 1.63
CA GLN A 29 14.55 4.65 2.23
C GLN A 29 14.32 3.60 1.16
N GLY A 30 15.14 2.53 1.21
CA GLY A 30 15.28 1.58 0.12
C GLY A 30 13.89 1.23 -0.34
N ILE A 31 13.65 1.35 -1.65
CA ILE A 31 12.36 1.13 -2.30
C ILE A 31 11.70 -0.08 -1.64
N GLY A 32 10.87 0.21 -0.64
CA GLY A 32 10.68 -0.73 0.45
C GLY A 32 9.62 -1.70 0.04
N SER A 33 9.96 -2.72 -0.76
CA SER A 33 9.11 -3.89 -1.05
C SER A 33 7.70 -3.63 -1.60
N ALA A 34 7.32 -2.38 -1.89
CA ALA A 34 5.95 -1.99 -2.24
C ALA A 34 5.56 -2.33 -3.69
N GLN A 35 6.41 -3.06 -4.43
CA GLN A 35 6.04 -3.61 -5.73
C GLN A 35 5.12 -4.82 -5.63
N GLN A 36 5.09 -5.51 -4.50
CA GLN A 36 4.20 -6.64 -4.29
C GLN A 36 3.29 -6.45 -3.07
N PRO A 37 1.99 -6.71 -3.21
CA PRO A 37 1.07 -6.59 -2.08
C PRO A 37 1.46 -7.59 -0.99
N THR A 38 1.58 -7.12 0.24
CA THR A 38 1.84 -7.99 1.40
C THR A 38 0.62 -8.86 1.69
N MET A 39 0.82 -9.97 2.41
CA MET A 39 -0.28 -10.82 2.87
C MET A 39 -1.33 -10.04 3.67
N GLN A 40 -0.89 -9.13 4.55
CA GLN A 40 -1.78 -8.25 5.31
C GLN A 40 -2.60 -7.34 4.41
N HIS A 41 -2.00 -6.76 3.36
CA HIS A 41 -2.71 -5.95 2.38
C HIS A 41 -3.79 -6.77 1.64
N LEU A 42 -3.45 -7.99 1.21
CA LEU A 42 -4.39 -8.87 0.50
C LEU A 42 -5.56 -9.30 1.40
N GLN A 43 -5.29 -9.63 2.67
CA GLN A 43 -6.34 -9.97 3.64
C GLN A 43 -7.28 -8.78 3.92
N ALA A 44 -6.72 -7.59 4.15
CA ALA A 44 -7.51 -6.39 4.38
C ALA A 44 -8.39 -6.04 3.17
N ARG A 45 -7.83 -6.13 1.96
CA ARG A 45 -8.59 -5.89 0.73
C ARG A 45 -9.72 -6.90 0.55
N LEU A 46 -9.49 -8.18 0.84
CA LEU A 46 -10.51 -9.22 0.75
C LEU A 46 -11.69 -8.92 1.68
N GLN A 47 -11.42 -8.56 2.94
CA GLN A 47 -12.47 -8.22 3.92
C GLN A 47 -13.32 -7.03 3.45
N THR A 48 -12.69 -5.99 2.92
CA THR A 48 -13.41 -4.82 2.37
C THR A 48 -14.31 -5.21 1.19
N LEU A 49 -13.81 -6.04 0.28
CA LEU A 49 -14.58 -6.51 -0.87
C LEU A 49 -15.78 -7.38 -0.43
N GLU A 50 -15.61 -8.26 0.57
CA GLU A 50 -16.70 -9.05 1.13
C GLU A 50 -17.78 -8.20 1.77
N LEU A 51 -17.38 -7.12 2.46
CA LEU A 51 -18.33 -6.19 3.05
C LEU A 51 -19.11 -5.44 1.97
N GLY A 52 -18.44 -4.99 0.91
CA GLY A 52 -19.08 -4.34 -0.23
C GLY A 52 -20.08 -5.25 -0.95
N ILE A 53 -19.70 -6.51 -1.18
CA ILE A 53 -20.60 -7.52 -1.79
C ILE A 53 -21.81 -7.78 -0.90
N ARG A 54 -21.61 -7.94 0.42
CA ARG A 54 -22.70 -8.12 1.38
C ARG A 54 -23.64 -6.92 1.39
N HIS A 55 -23.08 -5.72 1.45
CA HIS A 55 -23.88 -4.49 1.45
C HIS A 55 -24.73 -4.35 0.20
N GLN A 56 -24.20 -4.65 -1.00
CA GLN A 56 -25.01 -4.62 -2.22
C GLN A 56 -26.15 -5.65 -2.16
N ARG A 57 -25.88 -6.88 -1.70
CA ARG A 57 -26.93 -7.90 -1.52
C ARG A 57 -28.00 -7.50 -0.51
N ASP A 58 -27.62 -6.87 0.60
CA ASP A 58 -28.56 -6.40 1.62
C ASP A 58 -29.49 -5.31 1.07
N LEU A 59 -29.00 -4.51 0.12
CA LEU A 59 -29.80 -3.53 -0.63
C LEU A 59 -30.62 -4.15 -1.78
N GLY A 60 -30.56 -5.47 -1.97
CA GLY A 60 -31.20 -6.16 -3.10
C GLY A 60 -30.53 -5.85 -4.45
N ILE A 61 -29.30 -5.35 -4.42
CA ILE A 61 -28.50 -5.00 -5.60
C ILE A 61 -27.56 -6.17 -5.89
N ASP A 62 -27.57 -6.63 -7.13
CA ASP A 62 -26.59 -7.62 -7.58
C ASP A 62 -25.17 -7.02 -7.59
N PRO A 63 -24.18 -7.67 -6.96
CA PRO A 63 -22.79 -7.22 -6.99
C PRO A 63 -22.30 -6.96 -8.40
N SER A 64 -21.64 -5.84 -8.65
CA SER A 64 -21.09 -5.57 -9.99
C SER A 64 -20.05 -6.63 -10.40
N ASP A 65 -19.94 -6.88 -11.70
CA ASP A 65 -18.96 -7.85 -12.22
C ASP A 65 -17.51 -7.43 -11.93
N GLU A 66 -17.24 -6.13 -11.91
CA GLU A 66 -15.96 -5.58 -11.46
C GLU A 66 -15.65 -5.96 -10.01
N LEU A 67 -16.63 -5.79 -9.10
CA LEU A 67 -16.45 -6.13 -7.69
C LEU A 67 -16.23 -7.63 -7.49
N ARG A 68 -16.95 -8.47 -8.23
CA ARG A 68 -16.77 -9.93 -8.23
C ARG A 68 -15.38 -10.31 -8.77
N ALA A 69 -14.95 -9.72 -9.87
CA ALA A 69 -13.64 -9.96 -10.47
C ALA A 69 -12.51 -9.57 -9.52
N ASP A 70 -12.63 -8.42 -8.85
CA ASP A 70 -11.63 -7.93 -7.90
C ASP A 70 -11.56 -8.81 -6.64
N TYR A 71 -12.70 -9.32 -6.17
CA TYR A 71 -12.76 -10.30 -5.09
C TYR A 71 -12.00 -11.59 -5.46
N ILE A 72 -12.30 -12.17 -6.63
CA ILE A 72 -11.66 -13.39 -7.12
C ILE A 72 -10.15 -13.17 -7.31
N LYS A 73 -9.75 -12.04 -7.90
CA LYS A 73 -8.34 -11.69 -8.10
C LYS A 73 -7.59 -11.59 -6.78
N THR A 74 -8.17 -10.92 -5.79
CA THR A 74 -7.58 -10.76 -4.45
C THR A 74 -7.48 -12.11 -3.73
N GLN A 75 -8.52 -12.95 -3.84
CA GLN A 75 -8.52 -14.29 -3.26
C GLN A 75 -7.42 -15.18 -3.88
N ASN A 76 -7.26 -15.14 -5.21
CA ASN A 76 -6.24 -15.91 -5.91
C ASN A 76 -4.82 -15.42 -5.57
N ALA A 77 -4.62 -14.11 -5.46
CA ALA A 77 -3.36 -13.53 -5.03
C ALA A 77 -2.99 -13.96 -3.59
N LEU A 78 -3.97 -13.99 -2.68
CA LEU A 78 -3.75 -14.46 -1.31
C LEU A 78 -3.41 -15.95 -1.26
N LYS A 79 -4.10 -16.79 -2.05
CA LYS A 79 -3.78 -18.22 -2.18
C LYS A 79 -2.37 -18.44 -2.73
N ALA A 80 -1.99 -17.71 -3.78
CA ALA A 80 -0.65 -17.80 -4.36
C ALA A 80 0.44 -17.39 -3.36
N PHE A 81 0.19 -16.33 -2.58
CA PHE A 81 1.09 -15.90 -1.51
C PHE A 81 1.29 -17.00 -0.46
N MET A 82 0.20 -17.64 0.00
CA MET A 82 0.29 -18.73 0.98
C MET A 82 0.96 -19.99 0.42
N ALA A 83 0.75 -20.30 -0.86
CA ALA A 83 1.36 -21.45 -1.52
C ALA A 83 2.87 -21.26 -1.79
N GLY A 84 3.31 -20.04 -2.07
CA GLY A 84 4.72 -19.70 -2.30
C GLY A 84 5.54 -19.46 -1.04
N ALA A 85 4.91 -19.51 0.15
CA ALA A 85 5.57 -19.32 1.44
C ALA A 85 6.05 -20.64 2.10
N GLN A 86 6.02 -21.76 1.37
CA GLN A 86 6.46 -23.09 1.82
C GLN A 86 7.91 -23.39 1.46
#